data_AF-A0A0Q6WZT2-F1
#
_entry.id   AF-A0A0Q6WZT2-F1
#
_cell.length_a   1.000
_cell.length_b   1.000
_cell.length_c   1.000
_cell.angle_alpha   90.00
_cell.angle_beta   90.00
_cell.angle_gamma   90.00
#
_symmetry.space_group_name_H-M   'P 1'
#
loop_
_entity.id
_entity.type
_entity.pdbx_description
1 polymer ?
#
loop_
_entity_poly.entity_id
_entity_poly.type
_entity_poly.pdbx_seq_one_letter_code
_entity_poly.pdbx_strand_id
1 'polypeptide(L)'
;MEQSAQQAQQLDHLASDPSPSGSPFAAFGMPGLGGPPAAAPPEPRPILELDGEEREDELDALSDWVDDFFLPVYGAEVTTAAPWCLQWQEHDDVVAWLHALWLAYQQHKDPEAGLSGLFVWHRDFLTHAVAAIRAPGGPLSACMTSPDRPAHRLLPGPPPSVRTETAATAEAADQDEPAS
;
A
#
# COMPACT_ATOMS: atom_id res chain seq x y z
N MET A 1 -59.06 16.82 7.50
CA MET A 1 -58.71 16.32 8.85
C MET A 1 -57.43 15.49 8.82
N GLU A 2 -57.17 14.70 7.77
CA GLU A 2 -55.89 13.98 7.55
C GLU A 2 -54.62 14.82 7.78
N GLN A 3 -54.58 16.03 7.24
CA GLN A 3 -53.37 16.85 7.23
C GLN A 3 -52.93 17.28 8.64
N SER A 4 -53.90 17.49 9.54
CA SER A 4 -53.64 17.81 10.95
C SER A 4 -53.12 16.59 11.72
N ALA A 5 -53.55 15.38 11.35
CA ALA A 5 -53.09 14.15 11.99
C ALA A 5 -51.65 13.81 11.57
N GLN A 6 -51.31 14.01 10.30
CA GLN A 6 -49.95 13.84 9.80
C GLN A 6 -48.99 14.86 10.42
N GLN A 7 -49.43 16.11 10.57
CA GLN A 7 -48.62 17.15 11.21
C GLN A 7 -48.37 16.84 12.70
N ALA A 8 -49.37 16.33 13.42
CA ALA A 8 -49.20 15.91 14.82
C ALA A 8 -48.20 14.74 14.94
N GLN A 9 -48.27 13.76 14.04
CA GLN A 9 -47.32 12.64 14.01
C GLN A 9 -45.89 13.08 13.68
N GLN A 10 -45.71 14.05 12.77
CA GLN A 10 -44.39 14.61 12.48
C GLN A 10 -43.81 15.38 13.67
N LEU A 11 -44.64 16.12 14.41
CA LEU A 11 -44.18 16.84 15.61
C LEU A 11 -43.81 15.87 16.74
N ASP A 12 -44.56 14.78 16.91
CA ASP A 12 -44.28 13.74 17.90
C ASP A 12 -42.98 12.97 17.60
N HIS A 13 -42.71 12.72 16.31
CA HIS A 13 -41.46 12.12 15.84
C HIS A 13 -40.25 13.07 16.02
N LEU A 14 -40.45 14.38 15.88
CA LEU A 14 -39.39 15.38 16.07
C LEU A 14 -39.13 15.70 17.55
N ALA A 15 -40.14 15.53 18.41
CA ALA A 15 -40.03 15.71 19.86
C ALA A 15 -39.48 14.47 20.58
N SER A 16 -39.44 13.33 19.90
CA SER A 16 -38.81 12.10 20.40
C SER A 16 -37.28 12.24 20.31
N ASP A 17 -36.66 12.63 21.43
CA ASP A 17 -35.21 12.63 21.60
C ASP A 17 -34.69 11.19 21.39
N PRO A 18 -33.65 10.94 20.56
CA PRO A 18 -33.01 9.63 20.54
C PRO A 18 -32.55 9.28 21.96
N SER A 19 -32.97 8.11 22.45
CA SER A 19 -32.50 7.59 23.74
C SER A 19 -30.97 7.65 23.77
N PRO A 20 -30.34 8.34 24.74
CA PRO A 20 -28.90 8.39 24.84
C PRO A 20 -28.42 7.07 25.45
N SER A 21 -28.34 6.02 24.65
CA SER A 21 -27.39 4.93 24.91
C SER A 21 -25.99 5.43 24.53
N GLY A 22 -25.48 6.36 25.32
CA GLY A 22 -24.20 7.02 25.10
C GLY A 22 -24.22 8.44 25.65
N SER A 23 -23.43 8.69 26.69
CA SER A 23 -23.28 10.03 27.27
C SER A 23 -22.70 11.00 26.23
N PRO A 24 -23.25 12.21 26.04
CA PRO A 24 -22.70 13.22 25.12
C PRO A 24 -21.30 13.71 25.54
N PHE A 25 -20.84 13.35 26.74
CA PHE A 25 -19.50 13.62 27.23
C PHE A 25 -18.46 12.55 26.85
N ALA A 26 -18.85 11.48 26.13
CA ALA A 26 -17.88 10.58 25.49
C ALA A 26 -17.01 11.34 24.47
N ALA A 27 -17.55 12.39 23.85
CA ALA A 27 -16.80 13.31 22.98
C ALA A 27 -15.73 14.16 23.72
N PHE A 28 -15.75 14.18 25.06
CA PHE A 28 -14.80 14.93 25.91
C PHE A 28 -13.86 14.03 26.73
N GLY A 29 -13.70 12.75 26.36
CA GLY A 29 -12.52 11.96 26.75
C GLY A 29 -12.29 11.75 28.24
N MET A 30 -13.34 11.72 29.07
CA MET A 30 -13.18 11.27 30.46
C MET A 30 -13.15 9.73 30.46
N PRO A 31 -12.05 9.08 30.91
CA PRO A 31 -11.89 7.64 30.73
C PRO A 31 -12.86 6.85 31.61
N GLY A 32 -13.72 6.05 30.98
CA GLY A 32 -14.39 4.92 31.62
C GLY A 32 -13.40 3.77 31.83
N LEU A 33 -13.41 3.23 33.05
CA LEU A 33 -12.62 2.12 33.57
C LEU A 33 -12.25 1.00 32.56
N GLY A 34 -10.99 1.01 32.12
CA GLY A 34 -10.02 -0.05 32.49
C GLY A 34 -10.18 -1.46 31.91
N GLY A 35 -10.34 -1.61 30.60
CA GLY A 35 -9.82 -2.79 29.90
C GLY A 35 -8.34 -2.61 29.57
N PRO A 36 -7.49 -3.67 29.56
CA PRO A 36 -6.15 -3.53 29.00
C PRO A 36 -6.29 -2.98 27.58
N PRO A 37 -5.48 -1.97 27.18
CA PRO A 37 -5.52 -1.47 25.82
C PRO A 37 -5.33 -2.68 24.89
N ALA A 38 -6.26 -2.86 23.94
CA ALA A 38 -6.03 -3.79 22.84
C ALA A 38 -4.66 -3.44 22.25
N ALA A 39 -3.81 -4.44 22.05
CA ALA A 39 -2.50 -4.23 21.43
C ALA A 39 -2.75 -3.45 20.13
N ALA A 40 -2.11 -2.27 20.00
CA ALA A 40 -2.23 -1.49 18.80
C ALA A 40 -1.82 -2.39 17.62
N PRO A 41 -2.58 -2.39 16.51
CA PRO A 41 -2.16 -3.13 15.33
C PRO A 41 -0.73 -2.70 14.95
N PRO A 42 0.12 -3.65 14.53
CA PRO A 42 1.49 -3.32 14.14
C PRO A 42 1.48 -2.23 13.07
N GLU A 43 2.37 -1.25 13.21
CA GLU A 43 2.49 -0.17 12.22
C GLU A 43 2.94 -0.76 10.87
N PRO A 44 2.33 -0.33 9.76
CA PRO A 44 2.72 -0.82 8.44
C PRO A 44 4.16 -0.38 8.14
N ARG A 45 5.06 -1.35 7.97
CA ARG A 45 6.45 -1.13 7.57
C ARG A 45 6.63 -1.49 6.09
N PRO A 46 7.48 -0.77 5.33
CA PRO A 46 7.85 -1.18 3.99
C PRO A 46 8.46 -2.59 3.99
N ILE A 47 8.05 -3.44 3.05
CA ILE A 47 8.55 -4.83 2.96
C ILE A 47 10.07 -4.95 2.85
N LEU A 48 10.75 -3.94 2.27
CA LEU A 48 12.21 -3.91 2.15
C LEU A 48 12.93 -3.62 3.48
N GLU A 49 12.21 -3.20 4.52
CA GLU A 49 12.74 -3.03 5.88
C GLU A 49 12.49 -4.26 6.78
N LEU A 50 11.84 -5.29 6.24
CA LEU A 50 11.62 -6.56 6.93
C LEU A 50 12.80 -7.50 6.66
N ASP A 51 13.06 -8.40 7.61
CA ASP A 51 14.17 -9.35 7.53
C ASP A 51 13.69 -10.80 7.77
N GLY A 52 14.40 -11.76 7.18
CA GLY A 52 14.19 -13.19 7.44
C GLY A 52 12.76 -13.66 7.16
N GLU A 53 12.21 -14.45 8.09
CA GLU A 53 10.88 -15.07 7.96
C GLU A 53 9.76 -14.03 7.82
N GLU A 54 9.85 -12.88 8.51
CA GLU A 54 8.85 -11.81 8.40
C GLU A 54 8.76 -11.24 6.98
N ARG A 55 9.91 -11.08 6.31
CA ARG A 55 9.95 -10.61 4.92
C ARG A 55 9.34 -11.63 3.96
N GLU A 56 9.65 -12.92 4.15
CA GLU A 56 9.13 -13.98 3.30
C GLU A 56 7.62 -14.14 3.46
N ASP A 57 7.10 -14.13 4.69
CA ASP A 57 5.65 -14.18 4.97
C ASP A 57 4.92 -12.99 4.32
N GLU A 58 5.49 -11.79 4.40
CA GLU A 58 4.91 -10.60 3.78
C GLU A 58 4.96 -10.68 2.24
N LEU A 59 6.03 -11.24 1.67
CA LEU A 59 6.17 -11.43 0.23
C LEU A 59 5.22 -12.49 -0.32
N ASP A 60 4.95 -13.55 0.45
CA ASP A 60 3.96 -14.57 0.12
C ASP A 60 2.54 -13.96 0.13
N ALA A 61 2.19 -13.22 1.18
CA ALA A 61 0.89 -12.53 1.26
C ALA A 61 0.70 -11.50 0.13
N LEU A 62 1.77 -10.78 -0.22
CA LEU A 62 1.77 -9.88 -1.37
C LEU A 62 1.58 -10.64 -2.68
N SER A 63 2.26 -11.77 -2.85
CA SER A 63 2.18 -12.60 -4.06
C SER A 63 0.78 -13.15 -4.27
N ASP A 64 0.14 -13.66 -3.21
CA ASP A 64 -1.25 -14.10 -3.24
C ASP A 64 -2.18 -12.96 -3.67
N TRP A 65 -2.02 -11.75 -3.11
CA TRP A 65 -2.82 -10.60 -3.52
C TRP A 65 -2.57 -10.19 -4.98
N VAL A 66 -1.32 -10.26 -5.43
CA VAL A 66 -0.95 -9.94 -6.82
C VAL A 66 -1.60 -10.92 -7.79
N ASP A 67 -1.51 -12.22 -7.53
CA ASP A 67 -1.94 -13.28 -8.43
C ASP A 67 -3.45 -13.52 -8.39
N ASP A 68 -4.08 -13.43 -7.22
CA ASP A 68 -5.51 -13.74 -7.06
C ASP A 68 -6.43 -12.53 -7.25
N PHE A 69 -5.91 -11.31 -7.07
CA PHE A 69 -6.74 -10.09 -7.17
C PHE A 69 -6.18 -9.08 -8.18
N PHE A 70 -4.93 -8.65 -8.04
CA PHE A 70 -4.43 -7.53 -8.84
C PHE A 70 -4.33 -7.88 -10.34
N LEU A 71 -3.68 -8.98 -10.70
CA LEU A 71 -3.50 -9.37 -12.09
C LEU A 71 -4.82 -9.77 -12.77
N PRO A 72 -5.72 -10.55 -12.15
CA PRO A 72 -7.01 -10.89 -12.77
C PRO A 72 -7.90 -9.67 -13.03
N VAL A 73 -7.81 -8.62 -12.20
CA VAL A 73 -8.68 -7.45 -12.28
C VAL A 73 -8.06 -6.29 -13.06
N TYR A 74 -6.78 -6.01 -12.87
CA TYR A 74 -6.08 -4.83 -13.41
C TYR A 74 -4.89 -5.17 -14.33
N GLY A 75 -4.54 -6.45 -14.48
CA GLY A 75 -3.47 -6.93 -15.34
C GLY A 75 -3.84 -6.85 -16.82
N ALA A 76 -3.69 -5.68 -17.42
CA ALA A 76 -3.81 -5.52 -18.88
C ALA A 76 -2.82 -6.43 -19.63
N GLU A 77 -3.12 -6.73 -20.91
CA GLU A 77 -2.31 -7.59 -21.77
C GLU A 77 -0.81 -7.19 -21.74
N VAL A 78 0.06 -8.21 -21.73
CA VAL A 78 1.50 -8.00 -21.78
C VAL A 78 1.91 -7.60 -23.19
N THR A 79 2.47 -6.40 -23.31
CA THR A 79 2.95 -5.84 -24.58
C THR A 79 4.28 -5.15 -24.37
N THR A 80 4.92 -4.69 -25.44
CA THR A 80 6.09 -3.82 -25.34
C THR A 80 5.80 -2.50 -24.62
N ALA A 81 4.54 -2.05 -24.61
CA ALA A 81 4.13 -0.84 -23.91
C ALA A 81 3.73 -1.07 -22.45
N ALA A 82 3.47 -2.32 -22.08
CA ALA A 82 3.06 -2.75 -20.75
C ALA A 82 3.72 -4.10 -20.40
N PRO A 83 5.04 -4.14 -20.16
CA PRO A 83 5.73 -5.37 -19.79
C PRO A 83 5.24 -5.93 -18.46
N TRP A 84 5.54 -7.21 -18.23
CA TRP A 84 5.37 -7.89 -16.94
C TRP A 84 6.56 -8.83 -16.72
N CYS A 85 6.76 -9.30 -15.49
CA CYS A 85 7.79 -10.28 -15.17
C CYS A 85 7.17 -11.38 -14.33
N LEU A 86 7.39 -12.65 -14.71
CA LEU A 86 6.91 -13.80 -13.94
C LEU A 86 7.73 -14.02 -12.65
N GLN A 87 8.90 -13.39 -12.57
CA GLN A 87 9.80 -13.37 -11.41
C GLN A 87 9.88 -11.94 -10.86
N TRP A 88 8.76 -11.22 -10.80
CA TRP A 88 8.73 -9.82 -10.37
C TRP A 88 9.24 -9.64 -8.94
N GLN A 89 9.19 -10.70 -8.12
CA GLN A 89 9.71 -10.74 -6.76
C GLN A 89 11.24 -10.53 -6.69
N GLU A 90 11.96 -10.77 -7.78
CA GLU A 90 13.41 -10.49 -7.87
C GLU A 90 13.71 -9.00 -8.14
N HIS A 91 12.69 -8.19 -8.39
CA HIS A 91 12.80 -6.75 -8.64
C HIS A 91 12.39 -5.97 -7.38
N ASP A 92 13.36 -5.59 -6.54
CA ASP A 92 13.10 -4.89 -5.27
C ASP A 92 12.25 -3.62 -5.44
N ASP A 93 12.44 -2.88 -6.53
CA ASP A 93 11.65 -1.69 -6.83
C ASP A 93 10.19 -2.03 -7.15
N VAL A 94 9.94 -3.10 -7.90
CA VAL A 94 8.59 -3.60 -8.19
C VAL A 94 7.93 -4.14 -6.93
N VAL A 95 8.67 -4.87 -6.10
CA VAL A 95 8.20 -5.36 -4.79
C VAL A 95 7.79 -4.17 -3.92
N ALA A 96 8.61 -3.11 -3.82
CA ALA A 96 8.28 -1.91 -3.07
C ALA A 96 7.03 -1.21 -3.60
N TRP A 97 6.89 -1.04 -4.92
CA TRP A 97 5.71 -0.42 -5.53
C TRP A 97 4.43 -1.22 -5.30
N LEU A 98 4.48 -2.54 -5.50
CA LEU A 98 3.33 -3.42 -5.31
C LEU A 98 2.92 -3.51 -3.84
N HIS A 99 3.89 -3.59 -2.93
CA HIS A 99 3.62 -3.61 -1.50
C HIS A 99 2.96 -2.30 -1.03
N ALA A 100 3.50 -1.15 -1.44
CA ALA A 100 2.88 0.14 -1.13
C ALA A 100 1.47 0.28 -1.72
N LEU A 101 1.26 -0.22 -2.94
CA LEU A 101 -0.06 -0.24 -3.58
C LEU A 101 -1.05 -1.13 -2.81
N TRP A 102 -0.60 -2.29 -2.34
CA TRP A 102 -1.39 -3.21 -1.53
C TRP A 102 -1.76 -2.59 -0.18
N LEU A 103 -0.81 -1.98 0.53
CA LEU A 103 -1.10 -1.26 1.78
C LEU A 103 -2.13 -0.12 1.56
N ALA A 104 -1.97 0.65 0.49
CA ALA A 104 -2.95 1.67 0.12
C ALA A 104 -4.33 1.07 -0.18
N TYR A 105 -4.39 -0.10 -0.83
CA TYR A 105 -5.65 -0.81 -1.07
C TYR A 105 -6.32 -1.19 0.24
N GLN A 106 -5.56 -1.73 1.20
CA GLN A 106 -6.08 -2.14 2.51
C GLN A 106 -6.67 -0.94 3.27
N GLN A 107 -6.01 0.22 3.24
CA GLN A 107 -6.53 1.45 3.86
C GLN A 107 -7.82 1.95 3.20
N HIS A 108 -7.91 1.90 1.87
CA HIS A 108 -9.01 2.54 1.14
C HIS A 108 -10.22 1.64 0.89
N LYS A 109 -10.05 0.33 1.06
CA LYS A 109 -11.17 -0.62 1.11
C LYS A 109 -11.82 -0.67 2.49
N ASP A 110 -11.17 -0.12 3.52
CA ASP A 110 -11.67 -0.14 4.89
C ASP A 110 -13.02 0.59 4.98
N PRO A 111 -14.00 0.08 5.77
CA PRO A 111 -15.30 0.74 5.93
C PRO A 111 -15.20 2.21 6.36
N GLU A 112 -14.20 2.56 7.17
CA GLU A 112 -13.99 3.92 7.67
C GLU A 112 -13.48 4.89 6.59
N ALA A 113 -13.00 4.39 5.44
CA ALA A 113 -12.62 5.22 4.29
C ALA A 113 -13.83 5.82 3.55
N GLY A 114 -15.04 5.34 3.84
CA GLY A 114 -16.30 5.80 3.24
C GLY A 114 -16.52 5.30 1.80
N LEU A 115 -17.71 5.60 1.26
CA LEU A 115 -18.17 5.04 -0.03
C LEU A 115 -17.29 5.39 -1.23
N SER A 116 -16.51 6.47 -1.15
CA SER A 116 -15.58 6.89 -2.22
C SER A 116 -14.17 6.32 -2.06
N GLY A 117 -13.86 5.62 -0.98
CA GLY A 117 -12.51 5.16 -0.65
C GLY A 117 -11.84 4.39 -1.79
N LEU A 118 -12.53 3.40 -2.34
CA LEU A 118 -12.02 2.64 -3.48
C LEU A 118 -11.80 3.51 -4.73
N PHE A 119 -12.66 4.49 -5.02
CA PHE A 119 -12.44 5.35 -6.19
C PHE A 119 -11.21 6.26 -6.01
N VAL A 120 -10.97 6.73 -4.79
CA VAL A 120 -9.73 7.45 -4.44
C VAL A 120 -8.52 6.54 -4.64
N TRP A 121 -8.58 5.28 -4.20
CA TRP A 121 -7.49 4.31 -4.41
C TRP A 121 -7.15 4.11 -5.89
N HIS A 122 -8.17 3.96 -6.74
CA HIS A 122 -7.98 3.82 -8.19
C HIS A 122 -7.28 5.03 -8.81
N ARG A 123 -7.76 6.23 -8.44
CA ARG A 123 -7.27 7.51 -9.00
C ARG A 123 -5.85 7.81 -8.56
N ASP A 124 -5.57 7.69 -7.27
CA ASP A 124 -4.34 8.23 -6.67
C ASP A 124 -3.21 7.21 -6.61
N PHE A 125 -3.52 5.91 -6.49
CA PHE A 125 -2.51 4.89 -6.21
C PHE A 125 -2.40 3.87 -7.35
N LEU A 126 -3.51 3.21 -7.71
CA LEU A 126 -3.48 2.15 -8.73
C LEU A 126 -2.97 2.66 -10.08
N THR A 127 -3.57 3.72 -10.59
CA THR A 127 -3.20 4.27 -11.91
C THR A 127 -1.75 4.70 -11.94
N HIS A 128 -1.26 5.29 -10.84
CA HIS A 128 0.12 5.73 -10.72
C HIS A 128 1.11 4.55 -10.67
N ALA A 129 0.85 3.57 -9.79
CA ALA A 129 1.72 2.42 -9.60
C ALA A 129 1.80 1.55 -10.87
N VAL A 130 0.67 1.28 -11.54
CA VAL A 130 0.65 0.53 -12.81
C VAL A 130 1.46 1.27 -13.88
N ALA A 131 1.31 2.59 -13.99
CA ALA A 131 2.09 3.39 -14.94
C ALA A 131 3.60 3.38 -14.62
N ALA A 132 3.98 3.33 -13.34
CA ALA A 132 5.39 3.25 -12.94
C ALA A 132 5.99 1.86 -13.24
N ILE A 133 5.35 0.79 -12.75
CA ILE A 133 5.85 -0.59 -12.85
C ILE A 133 5.89 -1.06 -14.31
N ARG A 134 4.80 -0.80 -15.06
CA ARG A 134 4.59 -1.33 -16.41
C ARG A 134 4.84 -0.29 -17.51
N ALA A 135 5.56 0.79 -17.23
CA ALA A 135 6.01 1.68 -18.31
C ALA A 135 7.01 0.97 -19.25
N PRO A 136 7.07 1.34 -20.55
CA PRO A 136 8.07 0.82 -21.49
C PRO A 136 9.53 1.08 -21.08
N GLY A 137 9.77 2.10 -20.25
CA GLY A 137 11.07 2.41 -19.65
C GLY A 137 11.12 2.18 -18.14
N GLY A 138 10.12 1.50 -17.59
CA GLY A 138 10.01 1.18 -16.17
C GLY A 138 10.94 0.02 -15.76
N PRO A 139 10.82 -0.44 -14.51
CA PRO A 139 11.69 -1.48 -13.94
C PRO A 139 11.56 -2.83 -14.66
N LEU A 140 10.41 -3.10 -15.26
CA LEU A 140 10.15 -4.32 -16.03
C LEU A 140 10.44 -4.18 -17.54
N SER A 141 11.02 -3.06 -17.99
CA SER A 141 11.27 -2.78 -19.42
C SER A 141 12.14 -3.82 -20.14
N ALA A 142 12.99 -4.54 -19.40
CA ALA A 142 13.83 -5.62 -19.95
C ALA A 142 13.26 -7.03 -19.75
N CYS A 143 12.02 -7.14 -19.24
CA CYS A 143 11.35 -8.41 -18.97
C CYS A 143 10.37 -8.79 -20.09
N MET A 144 9.37 -9.62 -19.78
CA MET A 144 8.43 -10.17 -20.76
C MET A 144 7.57 -9.06 -21.37
N THR A 145 7.64 -8.94 -22.69
CA THR A 145 6.88 -7.99 -23.53
C THR A 145 5.90 -8.68 -24.48
N SER A 146 5.83 -10.01 -24.42
CA SER A 146 4.99 -10.89 -25.24
C SER A 146 4.74 -12.16 -24.44
N PRO A 147 3.48 -12.58 -24.21
CA PRO A 147 3.18 -13.76 -23.38
C PRO A 147 3.88 -15.06 -23.85
N ASP A 148 4.04 -15.23 -25.17
CA ASP A 148 4.69 -16.41 -25.74
C ASP A 148 6.23 -16.43 -25.60
N ARG A 149 6.83 -15.35 -25.09
CA ARG A 149 8.28 -15.18 -24.98
C ARG A 149 8.63 -14.65 -23.59
N PRO A 150 8.67 -15.54 -22.57
CA PRO A 150 9.07 -15.14 -21.23
C PRO A 150 10.51 -14.61 -21.26
N ALA A 151 10.73 -13.51 -20.54
CA ALA A 151 12.04 -12.90 -20.36
C ALA A 151 12.11 -12.32 -18.95
N HIS A 152 13.25 -12.52 -18.30
CA HIS A 152 13.57 -11.95 -17.00
C HIS A 152 14.98 -11.37 -17.08
N ARG A 153 15.13 -10.10 -16.71
CA ARG A 153 16.42 -9.42 -16.64
C ARG A 153 16.35 -8.25 -15.67
N LEU A 154 17.22 -8.28 -14.67
CA LEU A 154 17.47 -7.14 -13.80
C LEU A 154 18.34 -6.11 -14.53
N LEU A 155 17.87 -4.86 -14.56
CA LEU A 155 18.64 -3.73 -15.05
C LEU A 155 19.52 -3.19 -13.92
N PRO A 156 20.82 -2.93 -14.16
CA PRO A 156 21.67 -2.35 -13.14
C PRO A 156 21.19 -0.93 -12.81
N GLY A 157 21.17 -0.62 -11.52
CA GLY A 157 20.92 0.74 -11.05
C GLY A 157 22.03 1.71 -11.50
N PRO A 158 21.77 3.03 -11.47
CA PRO A 158 22.81 4.02 -11.70
C PRO A 158 23.94 3.86 -10.66
N PRO A 159 25.18 4.23 -11.00
CA PRO A 159 26.27 4.21 -10.04
C PRO A 159 26.00 5.18 -8.87
N PRO A 160 26.63 4.95 -7.70
CA PRO A 160 26.58 5.88 -6.59
C PRO A 160 27.04 7.29 -7.00
N SER A 161 26.64 8.29 -6.24
CA SER A 161 27.11 9.65 -6.48
C SER A 161 28.63 9.77 -6.29
N VAL A 162 29.28 10.67 -7.02
CA VAL A 162 30.73 10.96 -6.87
C VAL A 162 31.12 11.26 -5.42
N ARG A 163 30.22 11.88 -4.64
CA ARG A 163 30.44 12.14 -3.20
C ARG A 163 30.55 10.84 -2.41
N THR A 164 29.67 9.88 -2.68
CA THR A 164 29.66 8.56 -2.04
C THR A 164 30.93 7.79 -2.39
N GLU A 165 31.33 7.79 -3.67
CA GLU A 165 32.56 7.13 -4.13
C GLU A 165 33.82 7.73 -3.49
N THR A 166 33.87 9.06 -3.36
CA THR A 166 34.97 9.76 -2.70
C THR A 166 35.07 9.40 -1.21
N ALA A 167 33.93 9.33 -0.52
CA ALA A 167 33.89 8.94 0.89
C ALA A 167 34.38 7.49 1.09
N ALA A 168 33.89 6.54 0.27
CA ALA A 168 34.33 5.15 0.33
C ALA A 168 35.83 4.99 0.07
N THR A 169 36.38 5.77 -0.86
CA THR A 169 37.83 5.76 -1.15
C THR A 169 38.64 6.31 0.02
N ALA A 170 38.16 7.35 0.70
CA ALA A 170 38.80 7.91 1.88
C ALA A 170 38.76 6.93 3.08
N GLU A 171 37.63 6.26 3.30
CA GLU A 171 37.49 5.23 4.34
C GLU A 171 38.37 4.01 4.09
N ALA A 172 38.55 3.62 2.82
CA ALA A 172 39.47 2.54 2.45
C ALA A 172 40.95 2.95 2.68
N ALA A 173 41.31 4.21 2.39
CA ALA A 173 42.66 4.72 2.63
C ALA A 173 43.01 4.84 4.12
N ASP A 174 42.03 5.18 4.97
CA ASP A 174 42.20 5.29 6.43
C ASP A 174 42.35 3.91 7.10
N GLN A 175 41.78 2.85 6.50
CA GLN A 175 41.89 1.48 7.00
C GLN A 175 43.23 0.79 6.65
N ASP A 176 43.98 1.31 5.68
CA ASP A 176 45.27 0.77 5.22
C ASP A 176 46.49 1.42 5.91
N GLU A 177 46.31 2.37 6.84
CA GLU A 177 47.41 3.00 7.57
C GLU A 177 47.82 2.12 8.78
N PRO A 178 49.02 1.50 8.81
CA PRO A 178 49.39 0.58 9.89
C PRO A 178 49.72 1.38 11.16
N ALA A 179 49.05 1.03 12.26
CA ALA A 179 49.39 1.51 13.60
C ALA A 179 50.88 1.23 13.89
N SER A 180 51.69 2.28 13.90
CA SER A 180 53.11 2.26 14.22
C SER A 180 53.37 2.37 15.71
#